data_AF-A0A1J5CH80-F1
#
_entry.id   AF-A0A1J5CH80-F1
#
_cell.length_a   1.000
_cell.length_b   1.000
_cell.length_c   1.000
_cell.angle_alpha   90.00
_cell.angle_beta   90.00
_cell.angle_gamma   90.00
#
_symmetry.space_group_name_H-M   'P 1'
#
loop_
_entity.id
_entity.type
_entity.pdbx_description
1 polymer ?
#
loop_
_entity_poly.entity_id
_entity_poly.type
_entity_poly.pdbx_seq_one_letter_code
_entity_poly.pdbx_strand_id
1 'polypeptide(L)'
;MTLGELSFAALKQRLETDGLVLGIGPFAFRLISCIPNVAVELARLYPDYTVPGADKFVDYTVQIDRGTGWRRWVRRQAIFKFDGAEPFVPLPEDHAFPLLEWSMNWCISMHAHHYLLLHSAVIERNGCAVIMPAPPGSGKSTLCAGLVHRGWRLLSDELALISLTDASITPLGRPISLKNKSIDVIRQFVPGAVLSDTVHDTSKGSVALLKVPVEHLQRIHETARPRWVIFPKYVAGAAPQLTARSKANSMLELGRNSFNYMVLGLKGFEVLSDVIDASDCYDFQYSQLDDAVAVFDELAAQGSKV
;
A
#
# COMPACT_ATOMS: atom_id res chain seq x y z
N MET A 1 21.94 -0.92 -6.43
CA MET A 1 21.46 -0.10 -7.54
C MET A 1 19.97 0.14 -7.39
N THR A 2 19.47 1.30 -7.79
CA THR A 2 18.03 1.60 -7.82
C THR A 2 17.48 1.48 -9.24
N LEU A 3 16.15 1.48 -9.38
CA LEU A 3 15.50 1.41 -10.68
C LEU A 3 15.81 2.63 -11.56
N GLY A 4 15.89 3.82 -10.98
CA GLY A 4 16.16 5.08 -11.67
C GLY A 4 17.57 5.19 -12.24
N GLU A 5 18.49 4.34 -11.79
CA GLU A 5 19.83 4.19 -12.37
C GLU A 5 19.83 3.39 -13.69
N LEU A 6 18.74 2.67 -13.99
CA LEU A 6 18.56 2.01 -15.28
C LEU A 6 18.08 3.01 -16.33
N SER A 7 18.66 2.90 -17.54
CA SER A 7 18.07 3.57 -18.70
C SER A 7 16.68 3.00 -18.98
N PHE A 8 15.78 3.83 -19.51
CA PHE A 8 14.42 3.39 -19.85
C PHE A 8 14.42 2.20 -20.84
N ALA A 9 15.39 2.17 -21.76
CA ALA A 9 15.56 1.04 -22.68
C ALA A 9 15.94 -0.26 -21.95
N ALA A 10 16.86 -0.19 -20.97
CA ALA A 10 17.25 -1.35 -20.17
C ALA A 10 16.11 -1.84 -19.26
N LEU A 11 15.35 -0.90 -18.67
CA LEU A 11 14.14 -1.22 -17.89
C LEU A 11 13.13 -2.00 -18.75
N LYS A 12 12.80 -1.46 -19.94
CA LYS A 12 11.87 -2.10 -20.87
C LYS A 12 12.37 -3.48 -21.32
N GLN A 13 13.64 -3.59 -21.70
CA GLN A 13 14.23 -4.85 -22.13
C GLN A 13 14.14 -5.93 -21.03
N ARG A 14 14.43 -5.57 -19.77
CA ARG A 14 14.33 -6.51 -18.64
C ARG A 14 12.90 -6.96 -18.41
N LEU A 15 11.91 -6.06 -18.49
CA LEU A 15 10.49 -6.41 -18.37
C LEU A 15 10.00 -7.38 -19.46
N GLU A 16 10.52 -7.26 -20.69
CA GLU A 16 10.12 -8.07 -21.85
C GLU A 16 10.83 -9.44 -21.95
N THR A 17 11.93 -9.63 -21.22
CA THR A 17 12.80 -10.82 -21.31
C THR A 17 12.79 -11.63 -20.02
N ASP A 18 13.87 -11.61 -19.24
CA ASP A 18 14.07 -12.45 -18.05
C ASP A 18 13.29 -11.95 -16.81
N GLY A 19 12.67 -10.77 -16.91
CA GLY A 19 11.94 -10.08 -15.86
C GLY A 19 12.80 -9.07 -15.08
N LEU A 20 12.18 -7.96 -14.71
CA LEU A 20 12.76 -6.95 -13.83
C LEU A 20 12.54 -7.34 -12.37
N VAL A 21 13.61 -7.57 -11.61
CA VAL A 21 13.49 -7.81 -10.16
C VAL A 21 13.48 -6.49 -9.40
N LEU A 22 12.46 -6.28 -8.56
CA LEU A 22 12.32 -5.13 -7.66
C LEU A 22 12.21 -5.59 -6.20
N GLY A 23 12.95 -4.93 -5.32
CA GLY A 23 12.78 -5.07 -3.88
C GLY A 23 11.63 -4.17 -3.40
N ILE A 24 10.61 -4.74 -2.77
CA ILE A 24 9.43 -4.05 -2.26
C ILE A 24 9.19 -4.51 -0.82
N GLY A 25 9.50 -3.63 0.14
CA GLY A 25 9.52 -4.01 1.55
C GLY A 25 10.47 -5.19 1.80
N PRO A 26 10.02 -6.25 2.49
CA PRO A 26 10.83 -7.44 2.71
C PRO A 26 10.90 -8.39 1.50
N PHE A 27 10.12 -8.14 0.43
CA PHE A 27 9.96 -9.08 -0.68
C PHE A 27 10.75 -8.66 -1.93
N ALA A 28 11.10 -9.63 -2.76
CA ALA A 28 11.63 -9.43 -4.11
C ALA A 28 10.61 -9.94 -5.15
N PHE A 29 10.17 -9.03 -6.02
CA PHE A 29 9.24 -9.31 -7.12
C PHE A 29 9.96 -9.34 -8.44
N ARG A 30 9.83 -10.43 -9.21
CA ARG A 30 10.18 -10.44 -10.63
C ARG A 30 8.95 -10.00 -11.43
N LEU A 31 9.06 -8.88 -12.11
CA LEU A 31 8.02 -8.30 -12.92
C LEU A 31 8.28 -8.57 -14.40
N ILE A 32 7.29 -9.12 -15.10
CA ILE A 32 7.37 -9.42 -16.53
C ILE A 32 6.19 -8.75 -17.22
N SER A 33 6.44 -7.93 -18.24
CA SER A 33 5.37 -7.34 -19.03
C SER A 33 5.84 -6.86 -20.41
N CYS A 34 5.01 -7.10 -21.42
CA CYS A 34 5.17 -6.54 -22.76
C CYS A 34 4.34 -5.27 -23.00
N ILE A 35 3.62 -4.77 -21.99
CA ILE A 35 2.74 -3.61 -22.10
C ILE A 35 3.53 -2.34 -21.79
N PRO A 36 3.70 -1.40 -22.75
CA PRO A 36 4.58 -0.24 -22.57
C PRO A 36 4.23 0.65 -21.38
N ASN A 37 2.94 0.78 -21.05
CA ASN A 37 2.49 1.60 -19.92
C ASN A 37 3.08 1.12 -18.58
N VAL A 38 3.28 -0.19 -18.40
CA VAL A 38 3.90 -0.73 -17.18
C VAL A 38 5.32 -0.19 -17.01
N ALA A 39 6.12 -0.17 -18.08
CA ALA A 39 7.47 0.39 -18.05
C ALA A 39 7.46 1.90 -17.75
N VAL A 40 6.54 2.65 -18.36
CA VAL A 40 6.39 4.10 -18.14
C VAL A 40 6.08 4.42 -16.68
N GLU A 41 5.09 3.74 -16.10
CA GLU A 41 4.66 4.01 -14.73
C GLU A 41 5.65 3.50 -13.68
N LEU A 42 6.37 2.39 -13.94
CA LEU A 42 7.49 1.96 -13.10
C LEU A 42 8.61 3.00 -13.10
N ALA A 43 9.02 3.52 -14.27
CA ALA A 43 10.04 4.56 -14.34
C ALA A 43 9.60 5.85 -13.62
N ARG A 44 8.30 6.15 -13.59
CA ARG A 44 7.72 7.32 -12.91
C ARG A 44 7.65 7.16 -11.39
N LEU A 45 7.15 6.02 -10.91
CA LEU A 45 6.76 5.83 -9.51
C LEU A 45 7.74 4.99 -8.68
N TYR A 46 8.55 4.16 -9.34
CA TYR A 46 9.49 3.26 -8.69
C TYR A 46 10.99 3.62 -8.85
N PRO A 47 11.43 4.84 -9.24
CA PRO A 47 12.86 5.08 -9.52
C PRO A 47 13.77 4.84 -8.30
N ASP A 48 13.25 5.02 -7.09
CA ASP A 48 14.02 4.90 -5.85
C ASP A 48 14.04 3.49 -5.26
N TYR A 49 13.35 2.53 -5.90
CA TYR A 49 13.29 1.15 -5.40
C TYR A 49 14.56 0.39 -5.79
N THR A 50 14.99 -0.51 -4.91
CA THR A 50 16.18 -1.31 -5.15
C THR A 50 15.90 -2.34 -6.25
N VAL A 51 16.84 -2.48 -7.19
CA VAL A 51 16.90 -3.61 -8.12
C VAL A 51 17.93 -4.59 -7.57
N PRO A 52 17.50 -5.72 -6.96
CA PRO A 52 18.44 -6.67 -6.38
C PRO A 52 19.38 -7.31 -7.39
N GLY A 53 20.51 -7.82 -6.90
CA GLY A 53 21.42 -8.65 -7.70
C GLY A 53 20.77 -9.94 -8.17
N ALA A 54 21.32 -10.54 -9.22
CA ALA A 54 20.80 -11.76 -9.85
C ALA A 54 20.80 -12.99 -8.92
N ASP A 55 21.58 -12.94 -7.84
CA ASP A 55 21.73 -13.95 -6.80
C ASP A 55 20.66 -13.86 -5.71
N LYS A 56 19.90 -12.76 -5.63
CA LYS A 56 18.85 -12.62 -4.62
C LYS A 56 17.66 -13.54 -4.96
N PHE A 57 17.19 -14.26 -3.94
CA PHE A 57 15.96 -15.03 -4.04
C PHE A 57 14.77 -14.14 -4.45
N VAL A 58 13.95 -14.65 -5.36
CA VAL A 58 12.74 -13.97 -5.84
C VAL A 58 11.54 -14.64 -5.18
N ASP A 59 10.79 -13.88 -4.39
CA ASP A 59 9.60 -14.38 -3.68
C ASP A 59 8.43 -14.61 -4.62
N TYR A 60 8.20 -13.69 -5.55
CA TYR A 60 7.04 -13.72 -6.44
C TYR A 60 7.42 -13.35 -7.87
N THR A 61 6.90 -14.10 -8.86
CA THR A 61 6.96 -13.71 -10.27
C THR A 61 5.57 -13.26 -10.72
N VAL A 62 5.45 -11.98 -11.08
CA VAL A 62 4.20 -11.37 -11.53
C VAL A 62 4.33 -11.03 -13.01
N GLN A 63 3.48 -11.66 -13.83
CA GLN A 63 3.45 -11.41 -15.27
C GLN A 63 2.16 -10.69 -15.64
N ILE A 64 2.29 -9.51 -16.27
CA ILE A 64 1.19 -8.77 -16.87
C ILE A 64 1.33 -8.83 -18.39
N ASP A 65 0.48 -9.64 -19.01
CA ASP A 65 0.55 -9.97 -20.42
C ASP A 65 -0.66 -9.41 -21.20
N ARG A 66 -0.55 -9.39 -22.52
CA ARG A 66 -1.69 -9.06 -23.38
C ARG A 66 -2.62 -10.25 -23.55
N GLY A 67 -3.91 -9.95 -23.69
CA GLY A 67 -4.91 -10.94 -24.11
C GLY A 67 -4.58 -11.56 -25.48
N THR A 68 -4.91 -12.84 -25.64
CA THR A 68 -4.71 -13.61 -26.87
C THR A 68 -5.92 -13.54 -27.81
N GLY A 69 -5.72 -13.91 -29.09
CA GLY A 69 -6.80 -14.05 -30.08
C GLY A 69 -7.29 -12.72 -30.70
N TRP A 70 -8.48 -12.74 -31.30
CA TRP A 70 -9.04 -11.62 -32.07
C TRP A 70 -9.25 -10.34 -31.25
N ARG A 71 -9.45 -10.47 -29.93
CA ARG A 71 -9.59 -9.35 -28.99
C ARG A 71 -8.33 -8.49 -28.85
N ARG A 72 -7.17 -8.98 -29.29
CA ARG A 72 -5.93 -8.17 -29.40
C ARG A 72 -6.08 -6.98 -30.37
N TRP A 73 -7.02 -7.05 -31.30
CA TRP A 73 -7.27 -6.01 -32.30
C TRP A 73 -8.50 -5.16 -32.00
N VAL A 74 -9.49 -5.72 -31.28
CA VAL A 74 -10.74 -5.05 -30.92
C VAL A 74 -10.96 -5.24 -29.42
N ARG A 75 -10.55 -4.24 -28.63
CA ARG A 75 -10.51 -4.22 -27.14
C ARG A 75 -9.36 -5.03 -26.53
N ARG A 76 -8.15 -4.45 -26.62
CA ARG A 76 -6.95 -4.99 -25.98
C ARG A 76 -7.14 -5.16 -24.48
N GLN A 77 -6.62 -6.26 -23.95
CA GLN A 77 -6.75 -6.63 -22.55
C GLN A 77 -5.38 -6.85 -21.92
N ALA A 78 -5.27 -6.55 -20.62
CA ALA A 78 -4.20 -6.97 -19.74
C ALA A 78 -4.66 -8.18 -18.90
N ILE A 79 -3.78 -9.17 -18.78
CA ILE A 79 -4.01 -10.42 -18.04
C ILE A 79 -2.90 -10.58 -17.01
N PHE A 80 -3.28 -10.85 -15.77
CA PHE A 80 -2.35 -11.24 -14.72
C PHE A 80 -2.16 -12.75 -14.75
N LYS A 81 -0.90 -13.18 -14.87
CA LYS A 81 -0.47 -14.57 -14.75
C LYS A 81 0.43 -14.77 -13.54
N PHE A 82 0.18 -15.85 -12.80
CA PHE A 82 0.98 -16.29 -11.66
C PHE A 82 1.05 -17.81 -11.67
N ASP A 83 2.25 -18.38 -11.74
CA ASP A 83 2.52 -19.82 -11.78
C ASP A 83 1.65 -20.60 -12.80
N GLY A 84 1.44 -20.01 -13.97
CA GLY A 84 0.63 -20.60 -15.05
C GLY A 84 -0.89 -20.46 -14.89
N ALA A 85 -1.36 -19.90 -13.77
CA ALA A 85 -2.77 -19.56 -13.56
C ALA A 85 -3.06 -18.09 -13.90
N GLU A 86 -4.34 -17.78 -14.13
CA GLU A 86 -4.87 -16.42 -14.30
C GLU A 86 -5.83 -16.10 -13.15
N PRO A 87 -5.33 -15.60 -12.00
CA PRO A 87 -6.17 -15.45 -10.81
C PRO A 87 -7.28 -14.42 -10.96
N PHE A 88 -7.09 -13.45 -11.85
CA PHE A 88 -7.99 -12.32 -12.05
C PHE A 88 -8.65 -12.39 -13.42
N VAL A 89 -9.84 -11.80 -13.54
CA VAL A 89 -10.47 -11.59 -14.84
C VAL A 89 -9.64 -10.62 -15.70
N PRO A 90 -9.52 -10.85 -17.02
CA PRO A 90 -8.84 -9.92 -17.92
C PRO A 90 -9.44 -8.51 -17.86
N LEU A 91 -8.58 -7.49 -17.76
CA LEU A 91 -8.97 -6.08 -17.71
C LEU A 91 -8.60 -5.37 -19.02
N PRO A 92 -9.14 -4.17 -19.30
CA PRO A 92 -8.64 -3.30 -20.37
C PRO A 92 -7.11 -3.08 -20.30
N GLU A 93 -6.43 -2.96 -21.46
CA GLU A 93 -4.95 -2.80 -21.50
C GLU A 93 -4.45 -1.53 -20.77
N ASP A 94 -5.24 -0.47 -20.75
CA ASP A 94 -4.97 0.77 -20.01
C ASP A 94 -5.03 0.58 -18.48
N HIS A 95 -5.58 -0.55 -18.00
CA HIS A 95 -5.60 -0.92 -16.58
C HIS A 95 -4.39 -1.78 -16.19
N ALA A 96 -3.42 -2.00 -17.09
CA ALA A 96 -2.28 -2.89 -16.86
C ALA A 96 -1.45 -2.53 -15.61
N PHE A 97 -1.22 -1.23 -15.35
CA PHE A 97 -0.42 -0.82 -14.20
C PHE A 97 -1.20 -0.94 -12.87
N PRO A 98 -2.47 -0.50 -12.74
CA PRO A 98 -3.30 -0.87 -11.58
C PRO A 98 -3.40 -2.38 -11.37
N LEU A 99 -3.52 -3.16 -12.45
CA LEU A 99 -3.54 -4.62 -12.37
C LEU A 99 -2.25 -5.16 -11.77
N LEU A 100 -1.07 -4.67 -12.20
CA LEU A 100 0.23 -4.99 -11.60
C LEU A 100 0.25 -4.74 -10.09
N GLU A 101 -0.22 -3.56 -9.64
CA GLU A 101 -0.29 -3.25 -8.22
C GLU A 101 -1.21 -4.22 -7.46
N TRP A 102 -2.39 -4.51 -7.99
CA TRP A 102 -3.31 -5.46 -7.34
C TRP A 102 -2.77 -6.88 -7.34
N SER A 103 -2.07 -7.30 -8.39
CA SER A 103 -1.39 -8.59 -8.46
C SER A 103 -0.31 -8.72 -7.38
N MET A 104 0.52 -7.69 -7.18
CA MET A 104 1.53 -7.71 -6.11
C MET A 104 0.89 -7.79 -4.71
N ASN A 105 -0.22 -7.09 -4.47
CA ASN A 105 -0.97 -7.22 -3.22
C ASN A 105 -1.53 -8.63 -3.04
N TRP A 106 -2.10 -9.20 -4.11
CA TRP A 106 -2.65 -10.55 -4.09
C TRP A 106 -1.57 -11.58 -3.73
N CYS A 107 -0.40 -11.51 -4.37
CA CYS A 107 0.74 -12.39 -4.08
C CYS A 107 1.09 -12.37 -2.58
N ILE A 108 1.20 -11.19 -1.96
CA ILE A 108 1.50 -11.07 -0.53
C ILE A 108 0.35 -11.65 0.30
N SER A 109 -0.89 -11.25 0.03
CA SER A 109 -2.06 -11.68 0.80
C SER A 109 -2.29 -13.19 0.82
N MET A 110 -1.91 -13.88 -0.26
CA MET A 110 -2.14 -15.31 -0.44
C MET A 110 -0.99 -16.20 0.06
N HIS A 111 0.19 -15.64 0.33
CA HIS A 111 1.39 -16.46 0.61
C HIS A 111 2.18 -16.00 1.83
N ALA A 112 2.12 -14.73 2.24
CA ALA A 112 2.92 -14.20 3.34
C ALA A 112 2.33 -14.51 4.73
N HIS A 113 1.97 -15.77 4.99
CA HIS A 113 1.37 -16.22 6.25
C HIS A 113 2.34 -16.25 7.45
N HIS A 114 3.60 -15.90 7.25
CA HIS A 114 4.53 -15.64 8.35
C HIS A 114 4.35 -14.24 8.96
N TYR A 115 3.42 -13.43 8.42
CA TYR A 115 2.91 -12.20 8.99
C TYR A 115 1.41 -12.32 9.28
N LEU A 116 0.92 -11.59 10.27
CA LEU A 116 -0.50 -11.23 10.35
C LEU A 116 -0.76 -10.08 9.38
N LEU A 117 -1.65 -10.31 8.41
CA LEU A 117 -1.94 -9.35 7.35
C LEU A 117 -3.25 -8.62 7.63
N LEU A 118 -3.22 -7.29 7.67
CA LEU A 118 -4.41 -6.46 7.83
C LEU A 118 -4.63 -5.57 6.61
N HIS A 119 -5.89 -5.38 6.23
CA HIS A 119 -6.30 -4.34 5.30
C HIS A 119 -6.34 -2.99 6.01
N SER A 120 -5.18 -2.33 6.06
CA SER A 120 -5.02 -1.05 6.74
C SER A 120 -3.88 -0.24 6.13
N ALA A 121 -4.01 1.07 6.27
CA ALA A 121 -2.89 1.98 6.08
C ALA A 121 -2.13 2.06 7.41
N VAL A 122 -0.81 2.10 7.33
CA VAL A 122 0.06 2.26 8.49
C VAL A 122 1.09 3.32 8.19
N ILE A 123 1.13 4.29 9.11
CA ILE A 123 2.10 5.37 9.11
C ILE A 123 2.86 5.37 10.43
N GLU A 124 4.03 5.97 10.47
CA GLU A 124 4.91 5.99 11.63
C GLU A 124 5.44 7.38 11.93
N ARG A 125 5.64 7.66 13.22
CA ARG A 125 6.41 8.79 13.72
C ARG A 125 7.16 8.39 14.98
N ASN A 126 8.45 8.69 15.05
CA ASN A 126 9.33 8.41 16.19
C ASN A 126 9.31 6.95 16.69
N GLY A 127 9.25 5.98 15.77
CA GLY A 127 9.19 4.54 16.04
C GLY A 127 7.79 4.02 16.39
N CYS A 128 6.79 4.91 16.52
CA CYS A 128 5.42 4.57 16.88
C CYS A 128 4.50 4.59 15.65
N ALA A 129 3.78 3.50 15.44
CA ALA A 129 2.89 3.33 14.31
C ALA A 129 1.43 3.64 14.65
N VAL A 130 0.75 4.27 13.69
CA VAL A 130 -0.71 4.38 13.64
C VAL A 130 -1.23 3.38 12.61
N ILE A 131 -2.03 2.43 13.06
CA ILE A 131 -2.77 1.50 12.20
C ILE A 131 -4.14 2.12 11.92
N MET A 132 -4.44 2.34 10.64
CA MET A 132 -5.70 2.90 10.16
C MET A 132 -6.50 1.84 9.39
N PRO A 133 -7.22 0.94 10.09
CA PRO A 133 -8.16 0.03 9.46
C PRO A 133 -9.37 0.83 8.98
N ALA A 134 -9.81 0.60 7.75
CA ALA A 134 -11.02 1.25 7.28
C ALA A 134 -11.65 0.52 6.10
N PRO A 135 -12.99 0.48 6.02
CA PRO A 135 -13.67 -0.02 4.84
C PRO A 135 -13.33 0.84 3.61
N PRO A 136 -13.45 0.30 2.38
CA PRO A 136 -13.30 1.07 1.16
C PRO A 136 -14.19 2.32 1.15
N GLY A 137 -13.63 3.47 0.76
CA GLY A 137 -14.38 4.74 0.64
C GLY A 137 -14.41 5.61 1.91
N SER A 138 -13.81 5.15 3.01
CA SER A 138 -13.68 5.88 4.29
C SER A 138 -12.77 7.13 4.26
N GLY A 139 -11.97 7.30 3.20
CA GLY A 139 -10.95 8.36 3.11
C GLY A 139 -9.55 7.95 3.57
N LYS A 140 -9.34 6.68 3.98
CA LYS A 140 -8.06 6.16 4.49
C LYS A 140 -6.83 6.51 3.65
N SER A 141 -6.83 6.20 2.35
CA SER A 141 -5.67 6.47 1.48
C SER A 141 -5.43 7.97 1.29
N THR A 142 -6.49 8.79 1.32
CA THR A 142 -6.40 10.25 1.27
C THR A 142 -5.79 10.81 2.56
N LEU A 143 -6.24 10.33 3.72
CA LEU A 143 -5.65 10.70 5.02
C LEU A 143 -4.19 10.27 5.11
N CYS A 144 -3.90 9.02 4.71
CA CYS A 144 -2.54 8.47 4.65
C CYS A 144 -1.63 9.36 3.80
N ALA A 145 -2.03 9.68 2.56
CA ALA A 145 -1.28 10.59 1.70
C ALA A 145 -1.06 11.97 2.33
N GLY A 146 -2.09 12.55 2.95
CA GLY A 146 -1.98 13.84 3.63
C GLY A 146 -0.94 13.83 4.76
N LEU A 147 -1.00 12.83 5.64
CA LEU A 147 -0.09 12.68 6.77
C LEU A 147 1.35 12.39 6.32
N VAL A 148 1.50 11.52 5.31
CA VAL A 148 2.79 11.17 4.71
C VAL A 148 3.52 12.39 4.18
N HIS A 149 2.79 13.31 3.54
CA HIS A 149 3.33 14.58 3.05
C HIS A 149 3.37 15.70 4.10
N ARG A 150 3.20 15.36 5.38
CA ARG A 150 3.33 16.26 6.54
C ARG A 150 4.23 15.66 7.63
N GLY A 151 5.16 14.80 7.23
CA GLY A 151 6.26 14.33 8.10
C GLY A 151 6.01 12.99 8.80
N TRP A 152 4.88 12.33 8.52
CA TRP A 152 4.70 10.93 8.90
C TRP A 152 5.36 10.01 7.88
N ARG A 153 6.01 8.94 8.33
CA ARG A 153 6.59 7.95 7.43
C ARG A 153 5.51 6.97 6.95
N LEU A 154 5.48 6.68 5.66
CA LEU A 154 4.65 5.62 5.11
C LEU A 154 5.25 4.24 5.42
N LEU A 155 4.51 3.36 6.09
CA LEU A 155 4.86 1.93 6.14
C LEU A 155 4.08 1.16 5.06
N SER A 156 2.77 1.39 4.95
CA SER A 156 1.92 0.78 3.93
C SER A 156 0.61 1.56 3.80
N ASP A 157 -0.04 1.55 2.63
CA ASP A 157 -1.40 2.06 2.49
C ASP A 157 -2.46 0.94 2.45
N GLU A 158 -2.11 -0.28 2.08
CA GLU A 158 -3.13 -1.32 1.78
C GLU A 158 -2.96 -2.61 2.58
N LEU A 159 -1.72 -3.02 2.83
CA LEU A 159 -1.37 -4.26 3.52
C LEU A 159 -0.43 -3.97 4.68
N ALA A 160 -0.91 -4.02 5.91
CA ALA A 160 -0.05 -4.01 7.09
C ALA A 160 0.54 -5.40 7.32
N LEU A 161 1.85 -5.47 7.46
CA LEU A 161 2.59 -6.70 7.75
C LEU A 161 2.98 -6.71 9.22
N ILE A 162 2.24 -7.45 10.05
CA ILE A 162 2.52 -7.52 11.49
C ILE A 162 3.31 -8.79 11.78
N SER A 163 4.48 -8.64 12.36
CA SER A 163 5.35 -9.72 12.78
C SER A 163 4.63 -10.62 13.79
N LEU A 164 4.66 -11.93 13.56
CA LEU A 164 4.07 -12.91 14.48
C LEU A 164 4.91 -13.12 15.75
N THR A 165 6.13 -12.60 15.81
CA THR A 165 7.05 -12.80 16.96
C THR A 165 6.96 -11.68 17.99
N ASP A 166 6.89 -10.42 17.54
CA ASP A 166 7.02 -9.25 18.40
C ASP A 166 5.98 -8.15 18.11
N ALA A 167 4.98 -8.45 17.28
CA ALA A 167 3.93 -7.53 16.84
C ALA A 167 4.44 -6.24 16.15
N SER A 168 5.73 -6.17 15.79
CA SER A 168 6.28 -5.04 15.04
C SER A 168 5.71 -5.00 13.62
N ILE A 169 5.56 -3.79 13.08
CA ILE A 169 5.00 -3.58 11.75
C ILE A 169 6.14 -3.42 10.76
N THR A 170 6.18 -4.31 9.76
CA THR A 170 7.16 -4.30 8.69
C THR A 170 6.71 -3.37 7.56
N PRO A 171 7.56 -2.43 7.10
CA PRO A 171 7.21 -1.54 6.00
C PRO A 171 7.13 -2.30 4.66
N LEU A 172 6.11 -1.96 3.86
CA LEU A 172 6.00 -2.41 2.47
C LEU A 172 6.39 -1.30 1.48
N GLY A 173 6.10 -0.04 1.84
CA GLY A 173 6.57 1.15 1.14
C GLY A 173 6.18 1.21 -0.33
N ARG A 174 4.91 0.91 -0.65
CA ARG A 174 4.36 0.97 -2.03
C ARG A 174 3.58 2.26 -2.29
N PRO A 175 3.38 2.65 -3.57
CA PRO A 175 2.61 3.85 -3.92
C PRO A 175 1.21 3.84 -3.31
N ILE A 176 0.74 5.02 -2.89
CA ILE A 176 -0.58 5.17 -2.24
C ILE A 176 -1.67 5.19 -3.31
N SER A 177 -2.71 4.35 -3.17
CA SER A 177 -3.80 4.28 -4.14
C SER A 177 -4.87 5.33 -3.86
N LEU A 178 -4.89 6.38 -4.68
CA LEU A 178 -5.90 7.43 -4.64
C LEU A 178 -7.04 7.13 -5.61
N LYS A 179 -8.25 7.52 -5.22
CA LYS A 179 -9.47 7.24 -6.00
C LYS A 179 -10.34 8.47 -6.15
N ASN A 180 -10.91 8.63 -7.35
CA ASN A 180 -11.93 9.63 -7.67
C ASN A 180 -11.48 11.04 -7.24
N LYS A 181 -12.33 11.74 -6.49
CA LYS A 181 -12.06 13.11 -5.98
C LYS A 181 -10.78 13.22 -5.15
N SER A 182 -10.32 12.13 -4.54
CA SER A 182 -9.11 12.13 -3.71
C SER A 182 -7.85 12.46 -4.50
N ILE A 183 -7.86 12.18 -5.82
CA ILE A 183 -6.73 12.48 -6.71
C ILE A 183 -6.52 13.99 -6.77
N ASP A 184 -7.58 14.76 -6.98
CA ASP A 184 -7.51 16.22 -7.08
C ASP A 184 -7.28 16.87 -5.72
N VAL A 185 -7.90 16.33 -4.66
CA VAL A 185 -7.64 16.78 -3.27
C VAL A 185 -6.16 16.68 -2.94
N ILE A 186 -5.50 15.57 -3.24
CA ILE A 186 -4.07 15.41 -2.95
C ILE A 186 -3.18 16.25 -3.86
N ARG A 187 -3.52 16.42 -5.16
CA ARG A 187 -2.80 17.33 -6.05
C ARG A 187 -2.78 18.76 -5.53
N GLN A 188 -3.90 19.21 -4.95
CA GLN A 188 -4.01 20.54 -4.35
C GLN A 188 -3.27 20.61 -3.01
N PHE A 189 -3.41 19.58 -2.16
CA PHE A 189 -2.82 19.53 -0.82
C PHE A 189 -1.29 19.36 -0.84
N VAL A 190 -0.76 18.72 -1.87
CA VAL A 190 0.67 18.42 -2.05
C VAL A 190 1.12 18.93 -3.43
N PRO A 191 1.42 20.24 -3.56
CA PRO A 191 1.96 20.79 -4.79
C PRO A 191 3.26 20.07 -5.17
N GLY A 192 3.35 19.58 -6.41
CA GLY A 192 4.50 18.82 -6.90
C GLY A 192 4.46 17.32 -6.61
N ALA A 193 3.37 16.79 -6.06
CA ALA A 193 3.17 15.35 -5.95
C ALA A 193 3.30 14.65 -7.30
N VAL A 194 4.08 13.56 -7.34
CA VAL A 194 4.23 12.72 -8.54
C VAL A 194 3.18 11.62 -8.48
N LEU A 195 2.24 11.65 -9.42
CA LEU A 195 1.19 10.63 -9.56
C LEU A 195 1.35 9.88 -10.88
N SER A 196 0.87 8.64 -10.91
CA SER A 196 0.62 7.92 -12.16
C SER A 196 -0.37 8.68 -13.04
N ASP A 197 -0.47 8.26 -14.29
CA ASP A 197 -1.65 8.59 -15.09
C ASP A 197 -2.92 8.11 -14.38
N THR A 198 -3.99 8.89 -14.50
CA THR A 198 -5.30 8.50 -13.96
C THR A 198 -5.92 7.46 -14.88
N VAL A 199 -6.18 6.27 -14.35
CA VAL A 199 -6.90 5.22 -15.05
C VAL A 199 -8.38 5.34 -14.71
N HIS A 200 -9.21 5.54 -15.73
CA HIS A 200 -10.66 5.68 -15.60
C HIS A 200 -11.38 4.34 -15.72
N ASP A 201 -12.68 4.31 -15.36
CA ASP A 201 -13.57 3.15 -15.53
C ASP A 201 -13.10 1.83 -14.91
N THR A 202 -12.34 1.90 -13.81
CA THR A 202 -12.04 0.71 -13.02
C THR A 202 -13.25 0.31 -12.18
N SER A 203 -13.29 -0.93 -11.69
CA SER A 203 -14.30 -1.36 -10.69
C SER A 203 -14.31 -0.51 -9.41
N LYS A 204 -13.25 0.27 -9.19
CA LYS A 204 -13.06 1.18 -8.04
C LYS A 204 -13.24 2.66 -8.42
N GLY A 205 -13.68 2.97 -9.65
CA GLY A 205 -13.78 4.32 -10.21
C GLY A 205 -12.49 4.77 -10.91
N SER A 206 -12.16 6.06 -10.83
CA SER A 206 -10.86 6.55 -11.34
C SER A 206 -9.76 6.30 -10.31
N VAL A 207 -8.60 5.79 -10.73
CA VAL A 207 -7.48 5.44 -9.85
C VAL A 207 -6.21 6.14 -10.30
N ALA A 208 -5.45 6.71 -9.36
CA ALA A 208 -4.08 7.16 -9.58
C ALA A 208 -3.21 6.77 -8.39
N LEU A 209 -1.93 6.51 -8.63
CA LEU A 209 -0.98 6.06 -7.62
C LEU A 209 -0.02 7.20 -7.29
N LEU A 210 0.12 7.51 -6.01
CA LEU A 210 1.01 8.55 -5.52
C LEU A 210 2.36 7.95 -5.16
N LYS A 211 3.43 8.51 -5.74
CA LYS A 211 4.82 8.09 -5.50
C LYS A 211 5.18 8.17 -4.02
N VAL A 212 5.90 7.17 -3.53
CA VAL A 212 6.44 7.16 -2.17
C VAL A 212 7.62 8.14 -2.06
N PRO A 213 7.68 8.97 -1.00
CA PRO A 213 8.87 9.78 -0.72
C PRO A 213 10.12 8.92 -0.52
N VAL A 214 11.26 9.37 -1.06
CA VAL A 214 12.51 8.58 -1.10
C VAL A 214 13.05 8.30 0.31
N GLU A 215 12.88 9.25 1.23
CA GLU A 215 13.23 9.14 2.64
C GLU A 215 12.51 7.98 3.35
N HIS A 216 11.32 7.58 2.88
CA HIS A 216 10.58 6.45 3.44
C HIS A 216 11.17 5.13 2.95
N LEU A 217 11.62 5.09 1.68
CA LEU A 217 12.25 3.92 1.07
C LEU A 217 13.67 3.69 1.60
N GLN A 218 14.42 4.75 1.91
CA GLN A 218 15.74 4.62 2.56
C GLN A 218 15.64 3.94 3.93
N ARG A 219 14.52 4.12 4.62
CA ARG A 219 14.22 3.54 5.92
C ARG A 219 13.30 2.31 5.84
N ILE A 220 13.20 1.65 4.68
CA ILE A 220 12.26 0.53 4.45
C ILE A 220 12.50 -0.69 5.36
N HIS A 221 13.70 -0.83 5.90
CA HIS A 221 14.10 -1.93 6.79
C HIS A 221 13.78 -1.64 8.27
N GLU A 222 13.43 -0.41 8.62
CA GLU A 222 13.13 -0.02 9.99
C GLU A 222 11.65 -0.29 10.32
N THR A 223 11.41 -1.31 11.13
CA THR A 223 10.06 -1.62 11.64
C THR A 223 9.58 -0.57 12.64
N ALA A 224 8.29 -0.60 12.96
CA ALA A 224 7.66 0.30 13.93
C ALA A 224 6.83 -0.48 14.95
N ARG A 225 6.73 0.03 16.17
CA ARG A 225 5.87 -0.56 17.21
C ARG A 225 4.44 -0.02 17.07
N PRO A 226 3.40 -0.87 17.17
CA PRO A 226 2.03 -0.39 17.22
C PRO A 226 1.84 0.50 18.45
N ARG A 227 1.23 1.67 18.27
CA ARG A 227 0.92 2.60 19.37
C ARG A 227 -0.50 3.14 19.31
N TRP A 228 -1.05 3.27 18.11
CA TRP A 228 -2.41 3.74 17.91
C TRP A 228 -3.16 2.90 16.88
N VAL A 229 -4.42 2.63 17.16
CA VAL A 229 -5.37 2.09 16.18
C VAL A 229 -6.47 3.12 16.00
N ILE A 230 -6.49 3.79 14.85
CA ILE A 230 -7.40 4.89 14.57
C ILE A 230 -8.30 4.49 13.42
N PHE A 231 -9.61 4.56 13.61
CA PHE A 231 -10.62 4.24 12.60
C PHE A 231 -11.07 5.53 11.91
N PRO A 232 -10.49 5.91 10.74
CA PRO A 232 -10.81 7.17 10.10
C PRO A 232 -12.15 7.11 9.36
N LYS A 233 -12.86 8.23 9.39
CA LYS A 233 -14.09 8.46 8.64
C LYS A 233 -14.13 9.88 8.11
N TYR A 234 -14.03 10.03 6.79
CA TYR A 234 -14.29 11.30 6.14
C TYR A 234 -15.79 11.65 6.23
N VAL A 235 -16.10 12.84 6.73
CA VAL A 235 -17.45 13.41 6.78
C VAL A 235 -17.37 14.86 6.31
N ALA A 236 -17.98 15.14 5.15
CA ALA A 236 -17.91 16.47 4.54
C ALA A 236 -18.45 17.56 5.49
N GLY A 237 -17.66 18.61 5.69
CA GLY A 237 -17.99 19.75 6.55
C GLY A 237 -17.89 19.48 8.06
N ALA A 238 -17.52 18.27 8.49
CA ALA A 238 -17.33 17.97 9.89
C ALA A 238 -16.03 18.58 10.44
N ALA A 239 -16.10 19.07 11.68
CA ALA A 239 -14.93 19.38 12.48
C ALA A 239 -14.12 18.10 12.80
N PRO A 240 -12.79 18.20 12.98
CA PRO A 240 -11.98 17.07 13.41
C PRO A 240 -12.40 16.62 14.81
N GLN A 241 -12.67 15.33 14.98
CA GLN A 241 -13.04 14.77 16.28
C GLN A 241 -12.37 13.41 16.47
N LEU A 242 -11.61 13.27 17.56
CA LEU A 242 -10.98 12.04 17.99
C LEU A 242 -11.67 11.55 19.26
N THR A 243 -12.31 10.38 19.21
CA THR A 243 -13.04 9.81 20.35
C THR A 243 -12.47 8.45 20.74
N ALA A 244 -12.28 8.21 22.03
CA ALA A 244 -11.79 6.93 22.53
C ALA A 244 -12.73 5.79 22.11
N ARG A 245 -12.15 4.70 21.64
CA ARG A 245 -12.85 3.48 21.21
C ARG A 245 -12.49 2.32 22.13
N SER A 246 -13.45 1.45 22.38
CA SER A 246 -13.22 0.20 23.12
C SER A 246 -12.15 -0.66 22.45
N LYS A 247 -11.19 -1.16 23.23
CA LYS A 247 -10.19 -2.15 22.79
C LYS A 247 -10.85 -3.42 22.24
N ALA A 248 -11.89 -3.92 22.90
CA ALA A 248 -12.63 -5.11 22.45
C ALA A 248 -13.30 -4.89 21.08
N ASN A 249 -13.95 -3.74 20.87
CA ASN A 249 -14.53 -3.41 19.56
C ASN A 249 -13.48 -3.20 18.48
N SER A 250 -12.29 -2.72 18.86
CA SER A 250 -11.16 -2.53 17.95
C SER A 250 -10.55 -3.87 17.54
N MET A 251 -10.39 -4.80 18.48
CA MET A 251 -9.97 -6.18 18.23
C MET A 251 -10.88 -6.88 17.22
N LEU A 252 -12.20 -6.84 17.42
CA LEU A 252 -13.17 -7.44 16.51
C LEU A 252 -13.08 -6.85 15.10
N GLU A 253 -12.93 -5.52 15.01
CA GLU A 253 -12.87 -4.83 13.73
C GLU A 253 -11.54 -5.08 13.00
N LEU A 254 -10.41 -5.12 13.70
CA LEU A 254 -9.13 -5.51 13.09
C LEU A 254 -9.16 -6.97 12.62
N GLY A 255 -9.73 -7.88 13.41
CA GLY A 255 -9.89 -9.28 13.03
C GLY A 255 -10.69 -9.44 11.74
N ARG A 256 -11.78 -8.67 11.58
CA ARG A 256 -12.57 -8.62 10.33
C ARG A 256 -11.80 -8.09 9.13
N ASN A 257 -10.87 -7.17 9.35
CA ASN A 257 -10.04 -6.59 8.30
C ASN A 257 -8.76 -7.41 8.04
N SER A 258 -8.57 -8.56 8.70
CA SER A 258 -7.42 -9.40 8.46
C SER A 258 -7.65 -10.37 7.29
N PHE A 259 -6.63 -10.53 6.44
CA PHE A 259 -6.68 -11.47 5.32
C PHE A 259 -6.52 -12.91 5.75
N ASN A 260 -5.75 -13.17 6.80
CA ASN A 260 -5.29 -14.50 7.17
C ASN A 260 -5.52 -14.83 8.66
N TYR A 261 -6.33 -14.06 9.38
CA TYR A 261 -6.67 -14.31 10.78
C TYR A 261 -7.19 -15.74 11.02
N MET A 262 -8.11 -16.21 10.18
CA MET A 262 -8.65 -17.57 10.28
C MET A 262 -7.61 -18.65 9.93
N VAL A 263 -6.65 -18.34 9.06
CA VAL A 263 -5.55 -19.25 8.69
C VAL A 263 -4.55 -19.38 9.85
N LEU A 264 -4.26 -18.28 10.54
CA LEU A 264 -3.33 -18.22 11.66
C LEU A 264 -3.92 -18.76 12.96
N GLY A 265 -5.25 -18.78 13.10
CA GLY A 265 -5.95 -19.30 14.27
C GLY A 265 -5.51 -18.61 15.57
N LEU A 266 -5.14 -19.40 16.57
CA LEU A 266 -4.72 -18.91 17.89
C LEU A 266 -3.58 -17.89 17.79
N LYS A 267 -2.58 -18.15 16.93
CA LYS A 267 -1.42 -17.26 16.82
C LYS A 267 -1.79 -15.89 16.27
N GLY A 268 -2.75 -15.85 15.35
CA GLY A 268 -3.30 -14.60 14.82
C GLY A 268 -4.08 -13.83 15.87
N PHE A 269 -4.84 -14.53 16.72
CA PHE A 269 -5.54 -13.92 17.86
C PHE A 269 -4.56 -13.31 18.87
N GLU A 270 -3.56 -14.06 19.32
CA GLU A 270 -2.57 -13.57 20.30
C GLU A 270 -1.84 -12.32 19.81
N VAL A 271 -1.32 -12.34 18.57
CA VAL A 271 -0.61 -11.20 18.00
C VAL A 271 -1.52 -9.98 17.85
N LEU A 272 -2.78 -10.20 17.46
CA LEU A 272 -3.73 -9.09 17.34
C LEU A 272 -4.11 -8.51 18.72
N SER A 273 -4.19 -9.36 19.75
CA SER A 273 -4.37 -8.94 21.14
C SER A 273 -3.17 -8.09 21.59
N ASP A 274 -1.94 -8.51 21.32
CA ASP A 274 -0.73 -7.76 21.66
C ASP A 274 -0.72 -6.37 21.01
N VAL A 275 -1.15 -6.28 19.73
CA VAL A 275 -1.28 -5.00 19.02
C VAL A 275 -2.29 -4.08 19.70
N ILE A 276 -3.45 -4.61 20.10
CA ILE A 276 -4.50 -3.83 20.77
C ILE A 276 -4.08 -3.44 22.18
N ASP A 277 -3.37 -4.30 22.91
CA ASP A 277 -2.91 -4.02 24.26
C ASP A 277 -1.82 -2.93 24.27
N ALA A 278 -0.93 -2.93 23.28
CA ALA A 278 0.08 -1.90 23.07
C ALA A 278 -0.47 -0.57 22.50
N SER A 279 -1.74 -0.54 22.07
CA SER A 279 -2.31 0.61 21.36
C SER A 279 -3.42 1.33 22.12
N ASP A 280 -3.46 2.66 21.96
CA ASP A 280 -4.68 3.44 22.22
C ASP A 280 -5.58 3.40 20.99
N CYS A 281 -6.88 3.21 21.21
CA CYS A 281 -7.86 3.01 20.14
C CYS A 281 -8.79 4.22 20.03
N TYR A 282 -9.00 4.73 18.82
CA TYR A 282 -9.83 5.90 18.57
C TYR A 282 -10.70 5.76 17.31
N ASP A 283 -11.90 6.33 17.35
CA ASP A 283 -12.62 6.72 16.14
C ASP A 283 -12.22 8.15 15.77
N PHE A 284 -11.98 8.40 14.48
CA PHE A 284 -11.56 9.71 13.99
C PHE A 284 -12.44 10.20 12.85
N GLN A 285 -13.10 11.34 13.04
CA GLN A 285 -13.90 12.01 12.03
C GLN A 285 -13.21 13.30 11.58
N TYR A 286 -13.23 13.57 10.27
CA TYR A 286 -12.62 14.78 9.71
C TYR A 286 -13.23 15.18 8.36
N SER A 287 -13.00 16.43 7.96
CA SER A 287 -13.28 16.92 6.60
C SER A 287 -12.07 17.54 5.91
N GLN A 288 -11.17 18.21 6.63
CA GLN A 288 -9.99 18.88 6.08
C GLN A 288 -8.72 18.13 6.45
N LEU A 289 -7.75 18.08 5.54
CA LEU A 289 -6.50 17.36 5.77
C LEU A 289 -5.59 18.09 6.76
N ASP A 290 -5.51 19.42 6.71
CA ASP A 290 -4.70 20.20 7.67
C ASP A 290 -5.17 20.00 9.12
N ASP A 291 -6.48 20.00 9.34
CA ASP A 291 -7.09 19.70 10.64
C ASP A 291 -6.72 18.29 11.11
N ALA A 292 -6.76 17.30 10.22
CA ALA A 292 -6.40 15.93 10.54
C ALA A 292 -4.92 15.78 10.89
N VAL A 293 -4.04 16.47 10.16
CA VAL A 293 -2.60 16.52 10.44
C VAL A 293 -2.36 17.11 11.83
N ALA A 294 -3.01 18.23 12.18
CA ALA A 294 -2.87 18.85 13.49
C ALA A 294 -3.24 17.89 14.64
N VAL A 295 -4.35 17.15 14.50
CA VAL A 295 -4.78 16.16 15.51
C VAL A 295 -3.77 15.02 15.67
N PHE A 296 -3.27 14.48 14.57
CA PHE A 296 -2.29 13.38 14.61
C PHE A 296 -0.96 13.85 15.20
N ASP A 297 -0.52 15.06 14.85
CA ASP A 297 0.71 15.66 15.36
C ASP A 297 0.63 15.91 16.87
N GLU A 298 -0.50 16.40 17.36
CA GLU A 298 -0.75 16.54 18.80
C GLU A 298 -0.73 15.17 19.50
N LEU A 299 -1.39 14.16 18.92
CA LEU A 299 -1.40 12.80 19.46
C LEU A 299 0.02 12.21 19.59
N ALA A 300 0.86 12.41 18.57
CA ALA A 300 2.26 11.97 18.60
C ALA A 300 3.10 12.72 19.64
N ALA A 301 2.86 14.02 19.82
CA ALA A 301 3.55 14.83 20.81
C ALA A 301 3.19 14.43 22.25
N GLN A 302 1.94 14.06 22.50
CA GLN A 302 1.48 13.57 23.80
C GLN A 302 2.03 12.16 24.11
N GLY A 303 2.06 11.28 23.11
CA GLY A 303 2.57 9.91 23.26
C GLY A 303 4.08 9.78 23.48
N SER A 304 4.86 10.83 23.16
CA SER A 304 6.32 10.87 23.37
C SER A 304 6.73 11.24 24.79
N LYS A 305 5.79 11.52 25.70
CA LYS A 305 6.04 11.95 27.09
C LYS A 305 5.99 10.81 28.13
N VAL A 306 6.06 9.56 27.71
CA VAL A 306 6.01 8.37 28.59
C VAL A 306 7.32 7.61 28.57
#